data_AF-A0A132GPG5-F1
#
_entry.id   AF-A0A132GPG5-F1
#
_cell.length_a   1.000
_cell.length_b   1.000
_cell.length_c   1.000
_cell.angle_alpha   90.00
_cell.angle_beta   90.00
_cell.angle_gamma   90.00
#
_symmetry.space_group_name_H-M   'P 1'
#
loop_
_entity.id
_entity.type
_entity.pdbx_description
1 polymer ?
#
loop_
_entity_poly.entity_id
_entity_poly.type
_entity_poly.pdbx_seq_one_letter_code
_entity_poly.pdbx_strand_id
1 'polypeptide(L)'
;MLAADNKLLVNTNYNIIVSCPLNKVTPVSSFIETKLYGCGIMPSRTAYNQLELFQASFPGNAYTFNPDYDLFLTLSDAAVCLFFKEHTKQTELSPLLVYYTDRDGLPIGIDFTGKEGKIKHTNNANFLCIGPSGSGKSFHMNSVVRQLLIQDTDIVLVDTGDSYEGICRYYKGTYITYSKERPISMNPFKITRQEYDDNFGEKKNFLKTLIFLIYIGEKAPDDVEELVVNQVIVEYYEAYFHPFEKYTEQERQDIIHLLTLKHKMNGEYDKF
;
A
#
# COMPACT_ATOMS: atom_id res chain seq x y z
N MET A 1 17.81 32.51 22.44
CA MET A 1 17.36 31.11 22.28
C MET A 1 18.59 30.23 22.28
N LEU A 2 18.82 29.47 23.35
CA LEU A 2 19.87 28.45 23.40
C LEU A 2 19.33 27.22 22.68
N ALA A 3 19.95 26.85 21.57
CA ALA A 3 19.64 25.62 20.87
C ALA A 3 20.47 24.49 21.50
N ALA A 4 19.81 23.55 22.17
CA ALA A 4 20.37 22.23 22.39
C ALA A 4 19.92 21.34 21.23
N ASP A 5 20.86 20.73 20.51
CA ASP A 5 20.60 19.80 19.41
C ASP A 5 19.69 20.32 18.28
N ASN A 6 19.85 21.59 17.86
CA ASN A 6 19.05 22.21 16.80
C ASN A 6 17.53 22.29 17.10
N LYS A 7 17.11 21.99 18.34
CA LYS A 7 15.73 22.10 18.80
C LYS A 7 15.53 23.38 19.58
N LEU A 8 14.38 24.02 19.35
CA LEU A 8 14.03 25.26 20.03
C LEU A 8 13.54 24.95 21.44
N LEU A 9 14.13 25.61 22.43
CA LEU A 9 13.57 25.68 23.77
C LEU A 9 12.41 26.68 23.77
N VAL A 10 11.26 26.25 24.26
CA VAL A 10 10.03 27.05 24.35
C VAL A 10 9.48 27.02 25.78
N ASN A 11 8.99 28.17 26.22
CA ASN A 11 8.19 28.26 27.44
C ASN A 11 6.73 27.99 27.08
N THR A 12 6.09 27.05 27.78
CA THR A 12 4.70 26.67 27.51
C THR A 12 3.94 26.40 28.82
N ASN A 13 2.62 26.33 28.73
CA ASN A 13 1.73 25.94 29.80
C ASN A 13 0.71 24.90 29.27
N TYR A 14 0.30 23.96 30.10
CA TYR A 14 -0.74 22.99 29.78
C TYR A 14 -1.72 22.87 30.95
N ASN A 15 -2.91 23.43 30.78
CA ASN A 15 -3.96 23.44 31.79
C ASN A 15 -4.97 22.32 31.55
N ILE A 16 -5.32 21.60 32.62
CA ILE A 16 -6.41 20.63 32.62
C ILE A 16 -7.56 21.23 33.42
N ILE A 17 -8.66 21.57 32.75
CA ILE A 17 -9.86 22.10 33.40
C ILE A 17 -10.87 20.98 33.54
N VAL A 18 -11.42 20.84 34.74
CA VAL A 18 -12.37 19.76 35.05
C VAL A 18 -13.63 20.32 35.65
N SER A 19 -14.77 19.91 35.10
CA SER A 19 -16.09 20.19 35.64
C SER A 19 -16.69 18.90 36.21
N CYS A 20 -16.98 18.90 37.50
CA CYS A 20 -17.62 17.77 38.16
C CYS A 20 -18.48 18.23 39.35
N PRO A 21 -19.45 17.42 39.81
CA PRO A 21 -20.18 17.68 41.05
C PRO A 21 -19.23 17.86 42.24
N LEU A 22 -19.58 18.75 43.18
CA LEU A 22 -18.70 19.13 44.30
C LEU A 22 -18.22 17.93 45.13
N ASN A 23 -19.07 16.92 45.32
CA ASN A 23 -18.74 15.69 46.05
C ASN A 23 -17.75 14.75 45.32
N LYS A 24 -17.44 15.02 44.04
CA LYS A 24 -16.52 14.23 43.22
C LYS A 24 -15.18 14.93 42.97
N VAL A 25 -14.98 16.16 43.44
CA VAL A 25 -13.75 16.92 43.19
C VAL A 25 -12.51 16.16 43.66
N THR A 26 -12.49 15.70 44.91
CA THR A 26 -11.35 14.95 45.47
C THR A 26 -11.02 13.68 44.69
N PRO A 27 -11.95 12.72 44.46
CA PRO A 27 -11.62 11.50 43.73
C PRO A 27 -11.19 11.78 42.28
N VAL A 28 -11.76 12.79 41.62
CA VAL A 28 -11.38 13.16 40.25
C VAL A 28 -9.98 13.77 40.20
N SER A 29 -9.66 14.73 41.09
CA SER A 29 -8.32 15.31 41.17
C SER A 29 -7.26 14.25 41.48
N SER A 30 -7.51 13.36 42.45
CA SER A 30 -6.58 12.27 42.77
C SER A 30 -6.37 11.30 41.61
N PHE A 31 -7.41 11.00 40.84
CA PHE A 31 -7.29 10.17 39.64
C PHE A 31 -6.39 10.82 38.58
N ILE A 32 -6.59 12.11 38.31
CA ILE A 32 -5.80 12.86 37.33
C ILE A 32 -4.35 12.93 37.75
N GLU A 33 -4.08 13.29 39.01
CA GLU A 33 -2.72 13.30 39.55
C GLU A 33 -2.05 11.93 39.38
N THR A 34 -2.74 10.84 39.75
CA THR A 34 -2.21 9.48 39.64
C THR A 34 -1.86 9.13 38.18
N LYS A 35 -2.69 9.53 37.21
CA LYS A 35 -2.43 9.30 35.78
C LYS A 35 -1.26 10.13 35.27
N LEU A 36 -1.19 11.41 35.65
CA LEU A 36 -0.06 12.28 35.29
C LEU A 36 1.25 11.76 35.89
N TYR A 37 1.25 11.35 37.16
CA TYR A 37 2.42 10.73 37.81
C TYR A 37 2.85 9.45 37.08
N GLY A 38 1.90 8.62 36.62
CA GLY A 38 2.20 7.43 35.81
C GLY A 38 2.88 7.75 34.47
N CYS A 39 2.69 8.98 33.95
CA CYS A 39 3.36 9.50 32.76
C CYS A 39 4.62 10.32 33.08
N GLY A 40 5.06 10.37 34.34
CA GLY A 40 6.19 11.19 34.78
C GLY A 40 5.92 12.69 34.83
N ILE A 41 4.65 13.11 34.74
CA ILE A 41 4.23 14.52 34.80
C ILE A 41 3.82 14.84 36.23
N MET A 42 4.47 15.87 36.81
CA MET A 42 4.11 16.38 38.13
C MET A 42 3.25 17.63 37.97
N PRO A 43 1.94 17.58 38.25
CA PRO A 43 1.10 18.77 38.18
C PRO A 43 1.52 19.77 39.27
N SER A 44 1.53 21.06 38.93
CA SER A 44 1.72 22.11 39.92
C SER A 44 0.54 22.10 40.89
N ARG A 45 0.80 21.82 42.17
CA ARG A 45 -0.23 21.81 43.21
C ARG A 45 -0.40 23.22 43.76
N THR A 46 -1.62 23.73 43.71
CA THR A 46 -2.06 24.96 44.41
C THR A 46 -1.23 26.20 44.04
N ALA A 47 -1.62 26.85 42.95
CA ALA A 47 -1.20 28.22 42.68
C ALA A 47 -2.22 29.20 43.29
N TYR A 48 -1.77 30.31 43.87
CA TYR A 48 -2.64 31.34 44.45
C TYR A 48 -3.47 32.09 43.38
N ASN A 49 -3.20 31.84 42.10
CA ASN A 49 -3.75 32.53 40.94
C ASN A 49 -4.69 31.65 40.09
N GLN A 50 -5.51 30.78 40.71
CA GLN A 50 -6.39 29.86 39.98
C GLN A 50 -7.38 30.55 39.04
N LEU A 51 -7.85 31.75 39.43
CA LEU A 51 -8.77 32.54 38.60
C LEU A 51 -8.05 33.08 37.36
N GLU A 52 -6.83 33.56 37.54
CA GLU A 52 -5.96 34.06 36.48
C GLU A 52 -5.57 32.94 35.51
N LEU A 53 -5.21 31.76 36.02
CA LEU A 53 -4.94 30.56 35.21
C LEU A 53 -6.18 30.13 34.41
N PHE A 54 -7.36 30.18 35.03
CA PHE A 54 -8.61 29.91 34.34
C PHE A 54 -8.89 30.93 33.23
N GLN A 55 -8.68 32.23 33.47
CA GLN A 55 -8.84 33.27 32.46
C GLN A 55 -7.82 33.14 31.32
N ALA A 56 -6.56 32.80 31.64
CA ALA A 56 -5.49 32.58 30.68
C ALA A 56 -5.74 31.36 29.78
N SER A 57 -6.57 30.41 30.22
CA SER A 57 -6.98 29.25 29.42
C SER A 57 -7.93 29.58 28.26
N PHE A 58 -8.56 30.75 28.27
CA PHE A 58 -9.45 31.14 27.20
C PHE A 58 -8.68 31.46 25.91
N PRO A 59 -9.24 31.15 24.73
CA PRO A 59 -8.59 31.43 23.45
C PRO A 59 -8.10 32.89 23.34
N GLY A 60 -6.81 33.07 23.07
CA GLY A 60 -6.19 34.40 22.92
C GLY A 60 -5.65 35.04 24.19
N ASN A 61 -5.90 34.47 25.38
CA ASN A 61 -5.46 35.06 26.66
C ASN A 61 -4.12 34.54 27.21
N ALA A 62 -3.39 33.73 26.43
CA ALA A 62 -2.14 33.12 26.87
C ALA A 62 -1.04 34.12 27.27
N TYR A 63 -1.13 35.39 26.82
CA TYR A 63 -0.20 36.45 27.24
C TYR A 63 -0.32 36.79 28.75
N THR A 64 -1.38 36.35 29.41
CA THR A 64 -1.65 36.61 30.84
C THR A 64 -0.84 35.70 31.75
N PHE A 65 -0.27 34.60 31.24
CA PHE A 65 0.58 33.71 32.03
C PHE A 65 1.80 34.45 32.55
N ASN A 66 2.06 34.31 33.86
CA ASN A 66 3.26 34.83 34.45
C ASN A 66 4.48 34.03 33.98
N PRO A 67 5.49 34.67 33.34
CA PRO A 67 6.63 33.95 32.78
C PRO A 67 7.51 33.27 33.84
N ASP A 68 7.44 33.69 35.11
CA ASP A 68 8.31 33.18 36.18
C ASP A 68 7.81 31.87 36.79
N TYR A 69 6.50 31.61 36.77
CA TYR A 69 5.92 30.46 37.48
C TYR A 69 4.74 29.76 36.79
N ASP A 70 4.07 30.39 35.82
CA ASP A 70 2.97 29.73 35.09
C ASP A 70 3.47 28.94 33.87
N LEU A 71 4.68 29.24 33.39
CA LEU A 71 5.29 28.60 32.24
C LEU A 71 6.38 27.62 32.68
N PHE A 72 6.47 26.48 32.00
CA PHE A 72 7.60 25.57 32.12
C PHE A 72 8.38 25.50 30.81
N LEU A 73 9.69 25.34 30.94
CA LEU A 73 10.61 25.23 29.79
C LEU A 73 10.60 23.79 29.27
N THR A 74 10.40 23.63 27.96
CA THR A 74 10.48 22.32 27.29
C THR A 74 11.01 22.47 25.85
N LEU A 75 11.23 21.33 25.18
CA LEU A 75 11.58 21.30 23.76
C LEU A 75 10.34 21.53 22.90
N SER A 76 10.49 22.22 21.77
CA SER A 76 9.42 22.50 20.81
C SER A 76 8.61 21.26 20.42
N ASP A 77 9.28 20.12 20.22
CA ASP A 77 8.64 18.86 19.81
C ASP A 77 7.70 18.34 20.90
N ALA A 78 8.10 18.45 22.17
CA ALA A 78 7.29 18.04 23.31
C ALA A 78 6.12 19.00 23.52
N ALA A 79 6.33 20.32 23.33
CA ALA A 79 5.27 21.31 23.43
C ALA A 79 4.16 21.08 22.39
N VAL A 80 4.49 20.72 21.15
CA VAL A 80 3.50 20.43 20.09
C VAL A 80 2.64 19.20 20.43
N CYS A 81 3.16 18.25 21.21
CA CYS A 81 2.37 17.10 21.69
C CYS A 81 1.31 17.48 22.73
N LEU A 82 1.42 18.65 23.37
CA LEU A 82 0.44 19.18 24.32
C LEU A 82 -0.68 19.99 23.66
N PHE A 83 -0.55 20.29 22.36
CA PHE A 83 -1.64 20.90 21.62
C PHE A 83 -2.76 19.91 21.36
N PHE A 84 -4.00 20.39 21.45
CA PHE A 84 -5.16 19.65 20.99
C PHE A 84 -5.05 19.47 19.48
N LYS A 85 -4.78 18.25 19.02
CA LYS A 85 -4.61 17.92 17.58
C LYS A 85 -5.93 17.66 16.86
N GLU A 86 -7.07 17.87 17.52
CA GLU A 86 -8.36 17.70 16.85
C GLU A 86 -8.66 18.95 16.03
N HIS A 87 -8.82 18.73 14.73
CA HIS A 87 -9.39 19.70 13.81
C HIS A 87 -10.61 19.03 13.17
N THR A 88 -11.59 19.84 12.76
CA THR A 88 -12.71 19.34 11.98
C THR A 88 -12.17 18.68 10.72
N LYS A 89 -12.62 17.46 10.44
CA LYS A 89 -12.25 16.77 9.20
C LYS A 89 -12.73 17.60 8.02
N GLN A 90 -11.86 17.79 7.03
CA GLN A 90 -12.20 18.49 5.81
C GLN A 90 -12.06 17.54 4.64
N THR A 91 -12.88 17.75 3.61
CA THR A 91 -12.72 17.04 2.35
C THR A 91 -11.38 17.41 1.73
N GLU A 92 -10.64 16.40 1.29
CA GLU A 92 -9.35 16.59 0.65
C GLU A 92 -9.51 17.24 -0.73
N LEU A 93 -8.52 18.06 -1.12
CA LEU A 93 -8.45 18.63 -2.45
C LEU A 93 -7.77 17.63 -3.39
N SER A 94 -8.56 16.70 -3.95
CA SER A 94 -8.10 15.68 -4.90
C SER A 94 -9.11 15.51 -6.05
N PRO A 95 -8.65 15.19 -7.27
CA PRO A 95 -9.55 14.83 -8.38
C PRO A 95 -10.23 13.47 -8.15
N LEU A 96 -9.71 12.63 -7.27
CA LEU A 96 -10.26 11.32 -6.95
C LEU A 96 -10.62 11.24 -5.46
N LEU A 97 -11.91 11.12 -5.17
CA LEU A 97 -12.42 11.17 -3.79
C LEU A 97 -13.37 10.00 -3.50
N VAL A 98 -13.20 9.39 -2.33
CA VAL A 98 -14.19 8.48 -1.76
C VAL A 98 -14.80 9.15 -0.54
N TYR A 99 -16.12 9.29 -0.57
CA TYR A 99 -16.89 9.91 0.48
C TYR A 99 -17.21 8.93 1.60
N TYR A 100 -16.93 9.39 2.81
CA TYR A 100 -17.29 8.76 4.07
C TYR A 100 -18.09 9.73 4.92
N THR A 101 -18.79 9.22 5.92
CA THR A 101 -19.50 10.04 6.90
C THR A 101 -18.68 10.12 8.18
N ASP A 102 -18.47 11.32 8.70
CA ASP A 102 -17.85 11.49 10.02
C ASP A 102 -18.83 11.17 11.17
N ARG A 103 -18.42 11.42 12.42
CA ARG A 103 -19.26 11.14 13.60
C ARG A 103 -20.45 12.10 13.74
N ASP A 104 -20.37 13.27 13.11
CA ASP A 104 -21.40 14.31 13.15
C ASP A 104 -22.37 14.21 11.95
N GLY A 105 -22.17 13.22 11.07
CA GLY A 105 -23.02 12.99 9.90
C GLY A 105 -22.57 13.76 8.65
N LEU A 106 -21.42 14.43 8.69
CA LEU A 106 -20.93 15.22 7.56
C LEU A 106 -20.21 14.31 6.55
N PRO A 107 -20.53 14.43 5.24
CA PRO A 107 -19.78 13.73 4.20
C PRO A 107 -18.39 14.37 4.03
N ILE A 108 -17.36 13.54 4.15
CA ILE A 108 -15.95 13.90 3.99
C ILE A 108 -15.38 13.08 2.83
N GLY A 109 -14.90 13.75 1.79
CA GLY A 109 -14.17 13.12 0.69
C GLY A 109 -12.71 12.90 1.06
N ILE A 110 -12.23 11.67 0.87
CA ILE A 110 -10.88 11.23 1.18
C ILE A 110 -10.24 10.65 -0.08
N ASP A 111 -9.01 11.06 -0.40
CA ASP A 111 -8.19 10.42 -1.41
C ASP A 111 -7.39 9.27 -0.79
N PHE A 112 -7.95 8.07 -0.83
CA PHE A 112 -7.31 6.88 -0.27
C PHE A 112 -6.05 6.46 -1.06
N THR A 113 -5.80 7.00 -2.26
CA THR A 113 -4.55 6.75 -2.99
C THR A 113 -3.38 7.48 -2.34
N GLY A 114 -3.64 8.61 -1.66
CA GLY A 114 -2.64 9.51 -1.10
C GLY A 114 -1.73 10.18 -2.14
N LYS A 115 -2.04 10.03 -3.43
CA LYS A 115 -1.17 10.40 -4.56
C LYS A 115 -1.76 11.48 -5.47
N GLU A 116 -3.07 11.48 -5.65
CA GLU A 116 -3.76 12.38 -6.58
C GLU A 116 -4.09 13.74 -5.96
N GLY A 117 -4.15 13.80 -4.62
CA GLY A 117 -4.39 15.01 -3.86
C GLY A 117 -3.33 16.10 -4.04
N LYS A 118 -3.74 17.35 -3.77
CA LYS A 118 -2.84 18.52 -3.72
C LYS A 118 -1.65 18.29 -2.78
N ILE A 119 -1.88 17.57 -1.68
CA ILE A 119 -0.86 17.12 -0.75
C ILE A 119 -0.67 15.62 -0.98
N LYS A 120 0.55 15.22 -1.36
CA LYS A 120 0.90 13.82 -1.58
C LYS A 120 1.45 13.23 -0.29
N HIS A 121 0.76 12.24 0.23
CA HIS A 121 1.13 11.53 1.46
C HIS A 121 1.87 10.23 1.18
N THR A 122 1.66 9.63 0.02
CA THR A 122 2.20 8.32 -0.35
C THR A 122 2.87 8.37 -1.72
N ASN A 123 3.79 7.44 -1.94
CA ASN A 123 4.42 7.23 -3.25
C ASN A 123 3.66 6.19 -4.09
N ASN A 124 2.78 5.40 -3.46
CA ASN A 124 1.98 4.36 -4.10
C ASN A 124 0.50 4.49 -3.69
N ALA A 125 -0.39 3.95 -4.52
CA ALA A 125 -1.84 3.96 -4.32
C ALA A 125 -2.36 2.65 -3.72
N ASN A 126 -1.49 1.91 -3.00
CA ASN A 126 -1.85 0.61 -2.45
C ASN A 126 -2.62 0.81 -1.15
N PHE A 127 -3.75 0.12 -1.00
CA PHE A 127 -4.53 0.14 0.22
C PHE A 127 -4.85 -1.28 0.70
N LEU A 128 -5.06 -1.42 2.01
CA LEU A 128 -5.33 -2.69 2.66
C LEU A 128 -6.60 -2.58 3.51
N CYS A 129 -7.61 -3.37 3.21
CA CYS A 129 -8.86 -3.45 3.99
C CYS A 129 -8.87 -4.70 4.87
N ILE A 130 -8.68 -4.54 6.18
CA ILE A 130 -8.64 -5.62 7.17
C ILE A 130 -9.94 -5.64 7.99
N GLY A 131 -10.45 -6.84 8.24
CA GLY A 131 -11.60 -7.06 9.12
C GLY A 131 -11.96 -8.54 9.23
N PRO A 132 -12.58 -9.00 10.33
CA PRO A 132 -13.03 -10.38 10.47
C PRO A 132 -14.17 -10.70 9.50
N SER A 133 -14.53 -11.98 9.35
CA SER A 133 -15.72 -12.37 8.60
C SER A 133 -16.97 -11.68 9.18
N GLY A 134 -17.88 -11.22 8.32
CA GLY A 134 -19.10 -10.50 8.75
C GLY A 134 -18.92 -9.04 9.17
N SER A 135 -17.70 -8.48 9.22
CA SER A 135 -17.46 -7.07 9.59
C SER A 135 -17.87 -6.03 8.55
N GLY A 136 -18.35 -6.46 7.38
CA GLY A 136 -18.77 -5.56 6.30
C GLY A 136 -17.66 -5.18 5.30
N LYS A 137 -16.53 -5.90 5.25
CA LYS A 137 -15.46 -5.65 4.26
C LYS A 137 -15.97 -5.58 2.81
N SER A 138 -16.71 -6.60 2.36
CA SER A 138 -17.24 -6.63 0.98
C SER A 138 -18.28 -5.54 0.73
N PHE A 139 -19.04 -5.17 1.76
CA PHE A 139 -20.00 -4.06 1.68
C PHE A 139 -19.28 -2.71 1.52
N HIS A 140 -18.24 -2.48 2.31
CA HIS A 140 -17.37 -1.31 2.19
C HIS A 140 -16.70 -1.25 0.80
N MET A 141 -16.10 -2.35 0.36
CA MET A 141 -15.45 -2.42 -0.95
C MET A 141 -16.43 -2.18 -2.11
N ASN A 142 -17.66 -2.71 -2.04
CA ASN A 142 -18.70 -2.39 -3.02
C ASN A 142 -19.02 -0.89 -3.08
N SER A 143 -19.05 -0.21 -1.92
CA SER A 143 -19.23 1.25 -1.87
C SER A 143 -18.07 2.00 -2.52
N VAL A 144 -16.83 1.58 -2.24
CA VAL A 144 -15.62 2.17 -2.85
C VAL A 144 -15.64 1.98 -4.36
N VAL A 145 -15.84 0.75 -4.84
CA VAL A 145 -15.93 0.39 -6.26
C VAL A 145 -17.00 1.22 -6.96
N ARG A 146 -18.19 1.34 -6.36
CA ARG A 146 -19.26 2.19 -6.90
C ARG A 146 -18.83 3.65 -7.08
N GLN A 147 -18.17 4.21 -6.08
CA GLN A 147 -17.72 5.61 -6.12
C GLN A 147 -16.61 5.84 -7.14
N LEU A 148 -15.71 4.87 -7.32
CA LEU A 148 -14.67 4.90 -8.35
C LEU A 148 -15.27 4.80 -9.77
N LEU A 149 -16.25 3.92 -9.98
CA LEU A 149 -16.95 3.82 -11.27
C LEU A 149 -17.70 5.12 -11.64
N ILE A 150 -18.25 5.84 -10.66
CA ILE A 150 -18.88 7.15 -10.88
C ILE A 150 -17.85 8.22 -11.30
N GLN A 151 -16.59 8.02 -10.94
CA GLN A 151 -15.46 8.89 -11.29
C GLN A 151 -14.67 8.33 -12.48
N ASP A 152 -15.34 7.61 -13.38
CA ASP A 152 -14.77 7.09 -14.63
C ASP A 152 -13.47 6.28 -14.45
N THR A 153 -13.34 5.57 -13.33
CA THR A 153 -12.19 4.71 -13.06
C THR A 153 -12.44 3.28 -13.55
N ASP A 154 -11.51 2.75 -14.35
CA ASP A 154 -11.52 1.33 -14.75
C ASP A 154 -11.17 0.41 -13.58
N ILE A 155 -11.98 -0.63 -13.36
CA ILE A 155 -11.83 -1.53 -12.22
C ILE A 155 -11.76 -2.98 -12.70
N VAL A 156 -10.68 -3.65 -12.30
CA VAL A 156 -10.53 -5.10 -12.42
C VAL A 156 -10.59 -5.70 -11.01
N LEU A 157 -11.53 -6.63 -10.79
CA LEU A 157 -11.74 -7.30 -9.51
C LEU A 157 -11.52 -8.79 -9.65
N VAL A 158 -10.80 -9.37 -8.68
CA VAL A 158 -10.73 -10.82 -8.48
C VAL A 158 -11.65 -11.16 -7.31
N ASP A 159 -12.77 -11.79 -7.63
CA ASP A 159 -13.80 -12.15 -6.64
C ASP A 159 -13.74 -13.65 -6.32
N THR A 160 -13.54 -13.98 -5.05
CA THR A 160 -13.54 -15.37 -4.56
C THR A 160 -14.86 -15.77 -3.90
N GLY A 161 -15.77 -14.83 -3.65
CA GLY A 161 -16.99 -15.05 -2.86
C GLY A 161 -18.25 -14.47 -3.49
N ASP A 162 -18.25 -14.24 -4.80
CA ASP A 162 -19.34 -13.70 -5.64
C ASP A 162 -20.00 -12.43 -5.07
N SER A 163 -19.27 -11.68 -4.23
CA SER A 163 -19.76 -10.50 -3.53
C SER A 163 -19.88 -9.28 -4.45
N TYR A 164 -19.23 -9.32 -5.61
CA TYR A 164 -19.13 -8.21 -6.57
C TYR A 164 -19.88 -8.50 -7.89
N GLU A 165 -20.50 -9.66 -8.03
CA GLU A 165 -21.30 -10.00 -9.23
C GLU A 165 -22.44 -9.00 -9.45
N GLY A 166 -23.15 -8.62 -8.37
CA GLY A 166 -24.28 -7.70 -8.43
C GLY A 166 -23.91 -6.31 -8.96
N ILE A 167 -22.81 -5.73 -8.46
CA ILE A 167 -22.35 -4.41 -8.92
C ILE A 167 -21.81 -4.49 -10.35
N CYS A 168 -21.10 -5.58 -10.70
CA CYS A 168 -20.61 -5.79 -12.06
C CYS A 168 -21.78 -5.84 -13.06
N ARG A 169 -22.83 -6.62 -12.79
CA ARG A 169 -24.03 -6.69 -13.63
C ARG A 169 -24.77 -5.35 -13.68
N TYR A 170 -24.88 -4.63 -12.56
CA TYR A 170 -25.54 -3.33 -12.50
C TYR A 170 -24.89 -2.29 -13.42
N TYR A 171 -23.56 -2.24 -13.42
CA TYR A 171 -22.77 -1.36 -14.31
C TYR A 171 -22.51 -1.96 -15.70
N LYS A 172 -23.17 -3.07 -16.06
CA LYS A 172 -23.00 -3.77 -17.35
C LYS A 172 -21.54 -4.18 -17.63
N GLY A 173 -20.79 -4.50 -16.58
CA GLY A 173 -19.44 -5.03 -16.66
C GLY A 173 -19.40 -6.48 -17.15
N THR A 174 -18.19 -6.96 -17.40
CA THR A 174 -17.95 -8.36 -17.77
C THR A 174 -17.61 -9.17 -16.54
N TYR A 175 -18.49 -10.07 -16.13
CA TYR A 175 -18.23 -11.01 -15.05
C TYR A 175 -17.76 -12.36 -15.64
N ILE A 176 -16.47 -12.66 -15.47
CA ILE A 176 -15.88 -13.91 -15.94
C ILE A 176 -15.84 -14.87 -14.76
N THR A 177 -16.69 -15.90 -14.79
CA THR A 177 -16.76 -16.92 -13.74
C THR A 177 -16.54 -18.32 -14.31
N TYR A 178 -16.02 -19.22 -13.48
CA TYR A 178 -15.88 -20.62 -13.83
C TYR A 178 -17.22 -21.33 -13.65
N SER A 179 -17.71 -21.98 -14.71
CA SER A 179 -18.81 -22.94 -14.62
C SER A 179 -18.36 -24.28 -15.20
N LYS A 180 -18.93 -25.39 -14.73
CA LYS A 180 -18.61 -26.73 -15.26
C LYS A 180 -18.98 -26.85 -16.75
N GLU A 181 -20.04 -26.15 -17.16
CA GLU A 181 -20.57 -26.13 -18.52
C GLU A 181 -19.77 -25.18 -19.43
N ARG A 182 -19.20 -24.12 -18.85
CA ARG A 182 -18.41 -23.10 -19.56
C ARG A 182 -17.15 -22.78 -18.74
N PRO A 183 -16.13 -23.65 -18.78
CA PRO A 183 -14.90 -23.39 -18.06
C PRO A 183 -14.20 -22.15 -18.64
N ILE A 184 -13.58 -21.36 -17.78
CA ILE A 184 -12.66 -20.32 -18.23
C ILE A 184 -11.46 -21.03 -18.85
N SER A 185 -11.25 -20.83 -20.14
CA SER A 185 -10.05 -21.28 -20.83
C SER A 185 -9.19 -20.06 -21.14
N MET A 186 -7.97 -20.07 -20.61
CA MET A 186 -6.94 -19.09 -20.95
C MET A 186 -5.71 -19.87 -21.36
N ASN A 187 -5.09 -19.50 -22.48
CA ASN A 187 -3.79 -20.02 -22.86
C ASN A 187 -2.70 -19.09 -22.28
N PRO A 188 -2.02 -19.47 -21.19
CA PRO A 188 -0.95 -18.65 -20.61
C PRO A 188 0.27 -18.55 -21.54
N PHE A 189 0.44 -19.50 -22.47
CA PHE A 189 1.52 -19.54 -23.45
C PHE A 189 1.26 -18.65 -24.68
N LYS A 190 0.08 -18.04 -24.78
CA LYS A 190 -0.15 -17.07 -25.86
C LYS A 190 0.64 -15.80 -25.54
N ILE A 191 1.47 -15.38 -26.49
CA ILE A 191 2.24 -14.13 -26.47
C ILE A 191 2.19 -13.51 -27.87
N THR A 192 2.13 -12.19 -27.94
CA THR A 192 2.22 -11.44 -29.21
C THR A 192 3.68 -11.22 -29.61
N ARG A 193 3.93 -10.89 -30.88
CA ARG A 193 5.28 -10.57 -31.37
C ARG A 193 5.89 -9.38 -30.60
N GLN A 194 5.10 -8.34 -30.36
CA GLN A 194 5.54 -7.17 -29.60
C GLN A 194 5.93 -7.51 -28.16
N GLU A 195 5.12 -8.32 -27.46
CA GLU A 195 5.45 -8.78 -26.10
C GLU A 195 6.70 -9.67 -26.07
N TYR A 196 6.95 -10.45 -27.13
CA TYR A 196 8.18 -11.23 -27.27
C TYR A 196 9.41 -10.32 -27.42
N ASP A 197 9.33 -9.30 -28.26
CA ASP A 197 10.46 -8.42 -28.51
C ASP A 197 10.73 -7.49 -27.30
N ASP A 198 9.69 -6.99 -26.64
CA ASP A 198 9.82 -5.96 -25.59
C ASP A 198 9.85 -6.53 -24.16
N ASN A 199 9.11 -7.61 -23.86
CA ASN A 199 8.78 -8.03 -22.50
C ASN A 199 8.94 -9.55 -22.24
N PHE A 200 9.70 -10.26 -23.08
CA PHE A 200 9.81 -11.72 -22.97
C PHE A 200 10.36 -12.20 -21.62
N GLY A 201 11.27 -11.44 -21.00
CA GLY A 201 11.85 -11.78 -19.69
C GLY A 201 10.79 -11.95 -18.60
N GLU A 202 9.82 -11.03 -18.52
CA GLU A 202 8.73 -11.10 -17.53
C GLU A 202 7.78 -12.26 -17.82
N LYS A 203 7.39 -12.42 -19.10
CA LYS A 203 6.53 -13.54 -19.53
C LYS A 203 7.17 -14.90 -19.23
N LYS A 204 8.47 -15.03 -19.47
CA LYS A 204 9.25 -16.23 -19.18
C LYS A 204 9.25 -16.53 -17.68
N ASN A 205 9.49 -15.54 -16.83
CA ASN A 205 9.47 -15.71 -15.38
C ASN A 205 8.07 -16.11 -14.89
N PHE A 206 7.02 -15.48 -15.41
CA PHE A 206 5.63 -15.86 -15.12
C PHE A 206 5.34 -17.32 -15.48
N LEU A 207 5.69 -17.74 -16.70
CA LEU A 207 5.48 -19.12 -17.16
C LEU A 207 6.28 -20.13 -16.35
N LYS A 208 7.53 -19.81 -16.01
CA LYS A 208 8.38 -20.63 -15.14
C LYS A 208 7.71 -20.85 -13.78
N THR A 209 7.26 -19.79 -13.13
CA THR A 209 6.54 -19.89 -11.84
C THR A 209 5.25 -20.70 -11.98
N LEU A 210 4.47 -20.47 -13.04
CA LEU A 210 3.23 -21.21 -13.30
C LEU A 210 3.48 -22.71 -13.50
N ILE A 211 4.50 -23.08 -14.28
CA ILE A 211 4.88 -24.48 -14.53
C ILE A 211 5.31 -25.15 -13.23
N PHE A 212 6.16 -24.51 -12.42
CA PHE A 212 6.61 -25.10 -11.16
C PHE A 212 5.48 -25.24 -10.13
N LEU A 213 4.57 -24.27 -10.06
CA LEU A 213 3.39 -24.35 -9.21
C LEU A 213 2.50 -25.56 -9.57
N ILE A 214 2.37 -25.88 -10.87
CA ILE A 214 1.58 -27.03 -11.34
C ILE A 214 2.34 -28.35 -11.18
N TYR A 215 3.64 -28.37 -11.48
CA TYR A 215 4.47 -29.57 -11.52
C TYR A 215 4.87 -30.06 -10.12
N ILE A 216 5.41 -29.17 -9.28
CA ILE A 216 6.02 -29.52 -7.99
C ILE A 216 5.14 -29.06 -6.81
N GLY A 217 4.27 -28.07 -7.01
CA GLY A 217 3.40 -27.51 -5.97
C GLY A 217 4.15 -26.51 -5.08
N GLU A 218 4.14 -26.73 -3.77
CA GLU A 218 4.75 -25.81 -2.79
C GLU A 218 6.27 -25.99 -2.60
N LYS A 219 6.88 -27.04 -3.16
CA LYS A 219 8.33 -27.25 -3.01
C LYS A 219 9.10 -26.40 -4.01
N ALA A 220 10.30 -25.98 -3.61
CA ALA A 220 11.23 -25.31 -4.50
C ALA A 220 11.80 -26.30 -5.54
N PRO A 221 11.97 -25.87 -6.81
CA PRO A 221 12.63 -26.68 -7.82
C PRO A 221 14.13 -26.78 -7.57
N ASP A 222 14.74 -27.88 -8.06
CA ASP A 222 16.19 -28.03 -8.07
C ASP A 222 16.82 -27.18 -9.19
N ASP A 223 18.11 -26.82 -9.06
CA ASP A 223 18.85 -26.01 -10.04
C ASP A 223 18.78 -26.57 -11.47
N VAL A 224 18.80 -27.90 -11.60
CA VAL A 224 18.70 -28.61 -12.89
C VAL A 224 17.31 -28.45 -13.49
N GLU A 225 16.26 -28.59 -12.67
CA GLU A 225 14.88 -28.43 -13.12
C GLU A 225 14.62 -26.99 -13.57
N GLU A 226 15.12 -26.02 -12.81
CA GLU A 226 15.02 -24.61 -13.16
C GLU A 226 15.70 -24.31 -14.50
N LEU A 227 16.91 -24.84 -14.70
CA LEU A 227 17.66 -24.67 -15.94
C LEU A 227 16.93 -25.28 -17.13
N VAL A 228 16.43 -26.51 -17.01
CA VAL A 228 15.71 -27.21 -18.08
C VAL A 228 14.42 -26.47 -18.44
N VAL A 229 13.59 -26.10 -17.47
CA VAL A 229 12.32 -25.39 -17.75
C VAL A 229 12.60 -24.03 -18.39
N ASN A 230 13.59 -23.29 -17.91
CA ASN A 230 13.98 -22.00 -18.49
C ASN A 230 14.44 -22.17 -19.96
N GLN A 231 15.29 -23.16 -20.24
CA GLN A 231 15.79 -23.41 -21.60
C GLN A 231 14.65 -23.83 -22.54
N VAL A 232 13.78 -24.74 -22.11
CA VAL A 232 12.63 -25.20 -22.91
C VAL A 232 11.70 -24.05 -23.26
N ILE A 233 11.42 -23.13 -22.33
CA ILE A 233 10.58 -21.95 -22.63
C ILE A 233 11.23 -21.07 -23.68
N VAL A 234 12.54 -20.80 -23.57
CA VAL A 234 13.28 -19.98 -24.55
C VAL A 234 13.25 -20.63 -25.93
N GLU A 235 13.63 -21.90 -26.01
CA GLU A 235 13.67 -22.64 -27.27
C GLU A 235 12.28 -22.76 -27.92
N TYR A 236 11.23 -22.96 -27.12
CA TYR A 236 9.86 -23.02 -27.62
C TYR A 236 9.45 -21.73 -28.33
N TYR A 237 9.69 -20.56 -27.72
CA TYR A 237 9.31 -19.29 -28.33
C TYR A 237 10.25 -18.86 -29.46
N GLU A 238 11.53 -19.22 -29.39
CA GLU A 238 12.47 -19.01 -30.48
C GLU A 238 12.01 -19.79 -31.72
N ALA A 239 11.67 -21.07 -31.58
CA ALA A 239 11.13 -21.86 -32.68
C ALA A 239 9.77 -21.34 -33.19
N TYR A 240 8.95 -20.75 -32.32
CA TYR A 240 7.64 -20.20 -32.68
C TYR A 240 7.74 -18.88 -33.48
N PHE A 241 8.63 -17.97 -33.07
CA PHE A 241 8.80 -16.66 -33.72
C PHE A 241 9.86 -16.64 -34.82
N HIS A 242 10.82 -17.57 -34.76
CA HIS A 242 11.91 -17.77 -35.71
C HIS A 242 11.92 -19.23 -36.18
N PRO A 243 10.86 -19.69 -36.88
CA PRO A 243 10.79 -21.06 -37.36
C PRO A 243 11.95 -21.32 -38.32
N PHE A 244 12.65 -22.43 -38.10
CA PHE A 244 13.68 -22.88 -39.01
C PHE A 244 13.04 -23.35 -40.33
N GLU A 245 13.18 -22.57 -41.39
CA GLU A 245 12.72 -22.97 -42.72
C GLU A 245 13.82 -23.69 -43.52
N LYS A 246 15.01 -23.10 -43.59
CA LYS A 246 16.18 -23.64 -44.29
C LYS A 246 17.44 -22.95 -43.81
N TYR A 247 18.57 -23.66 -43.91
CA TYR A 247 19.87 -23.02 -43.82
C TYR A 247 20.06 -22.07 -45.00
N THR A 248 20.61 -20.89 -44.74
CA THR A 248 21.15 -20.05 -45.81
C THR A 248 22.30 -20.78 -46.52
N GLU A 249 22.59 -20.39 -47.76
CA GLU A 249 23.74 -20.93 -48.51
C GLU A 249 25.04 -20.84 -47.69
N GLN A 250 25.22 -19.74 -46.96
CA GLN A 250 26.40 -19.48 -46.15
C GLN A 250 26.47 -20.39 -44.91
N GLU A 251 25.39 -20.48 -44.14
CA GLU A 251 25.31 -21.40 -42.98
C GLU A 251 25.50 -22.86 -43.41
N ARG A 252 24.98 -23.23 -44.59
CA ARG A 252 25.13 -24.57 -45.13
C ARG A 252 26.60 -24.86 -45.46
N GLN A 253 27.33 -23.92 -46.05
CA GLN A 253 28.77 -24.06 -46.31
C GLN A 253 29.56 -24.17 -45.00
N ASP A 254 29.22 -23.35 -44.00
CA ASP A 254 29.88 -23.38 -42.69
C ASP A 254 29.66 -24.71 -41.96
N ILE A 255 28.43 -25.23 -41.97
CA ILE A 255 28.10 -26.54 -41.40
C ILE A 255 28.84 -27.67 -42.13
N ILE A 256 28.88 -27.64 -43.47
CA ILE A 256 29.64 -28.61 -44.27
C ILE A 256 31.13 -28.55 -43.90
N HIS A 257 31.69 -27.35 -43.76
CA HIS A 257 33.08 -27.17 -43.35
C HIS A 257 33.35 -27.75 -41.95
N LEU A 258 32.47 -27.48 -40.99
CA LEU A 258 32.57 -27.97 -39.61
C LEU A 258 32.46 -29.50 -39.53
N LEU A 259 31.52 -30.10 -40.27
CA LEU A 259 31.35 -31.54 -40.36
C LEU A 259 32.56 -32.21 -41.02
N THR A 260 33.12 -31.58 -42.06
CA THR A 260 34.34 -32.03 -42.75
C THR A 260 35.54 -32.02 -41.80
N LEU A 261 35.70 -30.96 -41.01
CA LEU A 261 36.76 -30.88 -39.99
C LEU A 261 36.60 -31.96 -38.92
N LYS A 262 35.38 -32.17 -38.39
CA LYS A 262 35.12 -33.24 -37.41
C LYS A 262 35.39 -34.64 -37.98
N HIS A 263 34.99 -34.92 -39.22
CA HIS A 263 35.28 -36.20 -39.87
C HIS A 263 36.79 -36.43 -40.05
N LYS A 264 37.54 -35.38 -40.42
CA LYS A 264 39.01 -35.45 -40.51
C LYS A 264 39.67 -35.67 -39.15
N MET A 265 39.15 -35.05 -38.08
CA MET A 265 39.66 -35.24 -36.73
C MET A 265 39.36 -36.63 -36.15
N ASN A 266 38.24 -37.24 -36.53
CA ASN A 266 37.83 -38.56 -36.05
C ASN A 266 38.41 -39.74 -36.86
N GLY A 267 39.18 -39.47 -37.93
CA GLY A 267 39.83 -40.50 -38.74
C GLY A 267 38.87 -41.34 -39.61
N GLU A 268 37.63 -40.89 -39.81
CA GLU A 268 36.63 -41.58 -40.62
C GLU A 268 36.58 -41.07 -42.07
N TYR A 269 37.39 -40.06 -42.40
CA TYR A 269 37.40 -39.43 -43.73
C TYR A 269 37.82 -40.39 -44.86
N ASP A 270 38.64 -41.41 -44.57
CA ASP A 270 39.16 -42.36 -45.56
C ASP A 270 38.27 -43.61 -45.75
N LYS A 271 37.05 -43.64 -45.17
CA LYS A 271 36.13 -44.79 -45.26
C LYS A 271 35.06 -44.69 -46.36
N PHE A 272 35.05 -43.61 -47.15
CA PHE A 272 34.15 -43.44 -48.30
C PHE A 272 34.89 -42.88 -49.51
#